data_AF-A0A9E0RSD8-F1
#
_entry.id   AF-A0A9E0RSD8-F1
#
_cell.length_a   1.000
_cell.length_b   1.000
_cell.length_c   1.000
_cell.angle_alpha   90.00
_cell.angle_beta   90.00
_cell.angle_gamma   90.00
#
_symmetry.space_group_name_H-M   'P 1'
#
loop_
_entity.id
_entity.type
_entity.pdbx_description
1 polymer ?
#
loop_
_entity_poly.entity_id
_entity_poly.type
_entity_poly.pdbx_seq_one_letter_code
_entity_poly.pdbx_strand_id
1 'polypeptide(L)'
;AYSVATGTVLTINTKEKKLYNGDKELADVSSAFTPQKMEFMKAGGSYAIVFGKKLQNFAAETLGIEAPAVFASAREISHEGQGLTAVEKIFNKNAVGVKAGTTLHAGSDVRVKVNIVGSQDTTGLMTSQELEAMAATVISPSIDGAYQSGCHTASVWDKKAQTNIPKLMSFMNKFGLITARDPKGVYHPLTDVIHKVLNDITVDDWAIIIGGDSHTRMSKGVAFGADSGTVALALATGEATMPIPESVKVTFKGEMKEYMDFRDVVHATQAQMLKQFGENVFQGRVIEVHIGTLLADQAFTFTDWTAEMKAKASICISEDKTLIESLELAKSRIQIMIDKGMDNQVQMLAGLIKLADKRIAEIQSGANPALAPDNNAKYFAEVVVDLDVIDEPMIADPDVNNEDVSKRYTHDTIRPVSYYGGNKKVDLGFVGSCMVHKGDMQIISQMLQNLEKQNGKVEFKAPLVIAPPTYNIVDELKAEGDWDILTKYAGFEFNDDAPKEAARTKYENIMYLERPGCNLCMGNQEKAEKGDTVMATSTRLFQGRVVEDSEEKKGESLLASTPVVVLSTILGRTPSIEEYKSAVEGINLTDFAPPLDDLSTAPSVKAEPIRVM
;
A
#
# COMPACT_ATOMS: atom_id res chain seq x y z
N ALA A 1 -7.94 -26.32 20.25
CA ALA A 1 -6.66 -26.26 19.52
C ALA A 1 -6.05 -27.66 19.46
N TYR A 2 -5.52 -28.07 18.31
CA TYR A 2 -4.74 -29.31 18.16
C TYR A 2 -3.37 -28.95 17.57
N SER A 3 -2.33 -29.69 17.95
CA SER A 3 -0.99 -29.50 17.39
C SER A 3 -0.82 -30.32 16.12
N VAL A 4 -0.14 -29.77 15.12
CA VAL A 4 0.23 -30.46 13.88
C VAL A 4 1.76 -30.57 13.85
N ALA A 5 2.28 -31.70 14.30
CA ALA A 5 3.72 -31.97 14.23
C ALA A 5 4.11 -32.40 12.81
N THR A 6 5.34 -32.11 12.39
CA THR A 6 5.89 -32.60 11.13
C THR A 6 5.77 -34.12 11.04
N GLY A 7 5.23 -34.63 9.93
CA GLY A 7 4.97 -36.06 9.73
C GLY A 7 3.58 -36.52 10.21
N THR A 8 2.77 -35.65 10.81
CA THR A 8 1.38 -35.98 11.16
C THR A 8 0.56 -36.20 9.90
N VAL A 9 -0.07 -37.38 9.78
CA VAL A 9 -1.00 -37.69 8.70
C VAL A 9 -2.39 -37.20 9.11
N LEU A 10 -2.94 -36.27 8.32
CA LEU A 10 -4.30 -35.76 8.50
C LEU A 10 -5.13 -36.12 7.26
N THR A 11 -6.42 -36.37 7.47
CA THR A 11 -7.37 -36.66 6.38
C THR A 11 -8.36 -35.51 6.25
N ILE A 12 -8.37 -34.83 5.10
CA ILE A 12 -9.41 -33.87 4.75
C ILE A 12 -10.51 -34.65 4.02
N ASN A 13 -11.62 -34.91 4.71
CA ASN A 13 -12.79 -35.53 4.09
C ASN A 13 -13.61 -34.46 3.38
N THR A 14 -13.54 -34.40 2.06
CA THR A 14 -14.23 -33.38 1.25
C THR A 14 -15.75 -33.60 1.12
N LYS A 15 -16.24 -34.81 1.42
CA LYS A 15 -17.67 -35.13 1.42
C LYS A 15 -18.34 -34.63 2.70
N GLU A 16 -17.72 -34.92 3.84
CA GLU A 16 -18.19 -34.49 5.16
C GLU A 16 -17.74 -33.06 5.50
N LYS A 17 -16.75 -32.54 4.77
CA LYS A 17 -16.10 -31.24 4.99
C LYS A 17 -15.49 -31.13 6.39
N LYS A 18 -14.83 -32.20 6.82
CA LYS A 18 -14.18 -32.34 8.13
C LYS A 18 -12.70 -32.69 7.98
N LEU A 19 -11.89 -32.20 8.91
CA LEU A 19 -10.49 -32.59 9.08
C LEU A 19 -10.39 -33.66 10.16
N TYR A 20 -9.67 -34.75 9.88
CA TYR A 20 -9.48 -35.88 10.78
C TYR A 20 -7.99 -36.17 11.06
N ASN A 21 -7.73 -36.77 12.22
CA ASN A 21 -6.48 -37.48 12.52
C ASN A 21 -6.83 -38.92 12.95
N GLY A 22 -6.59 -39.88 12.05
CA GLY A 22 -7.20 -41.20 12.15
C GLY A 22 -8.73 -41.07 12.12
N ASP A 23 -9.40 -41.64 13.12
CA ASP A 23 -10.86 -41.58 13.25
C ASP A 23 -11.36 -40.35 14.02
N LYS A 24 -10.46 -39.50 14.53
CA LYS A 24 -10.82 -38.34 15.36
C LYS A 24 -11.08 -37.10 14.49
N GLU A 25 -12.30 -36.57 14.53
CA GLU A 25 -12.62 -35.24 13.98
C GLU A 25 -11.86 -34.15 14.75
N LEU A 26 -11.17 -33.28 14.01
CA LEU A 26 -10.39 -32.16 14.54
C LEU A 26 -11.04 -30.81 14.31
N ALA A 27 -11.60 -30.59 13.11
CA ALA A 27 -12.16 -29.31 12.71
C ALA A 27 -13.19 -29.44 11.59
N ASP A 28 -14.17 -28.54 11.62
CA ASP A 28 -15.01 -28.24 10.46
C ASP A 28 -14.22 -27.39 9.46
N VAL A 29 -14.21 -27.80 8.19
CA VAL A 29 -13.51 -27.09 7.11
C VAL A 29 -14.47 -26.67 5.99
N SER A 30 -15.77 -26.64 6.26
CA SER A 30 -16.81 -26.38 5.25
C SER A 30 -16.71 -25.01 4.57
N SER A 31 -16.16 -24.01 5.27
CA SER A 31 -15.87 -22.67 4.73
C SER A 31 -14.83 -22.66 3.60
N ALA A 32 -14.01 -23.71 3.48
CA ALA A 32 -13.08 -23.92 2.37
C ALA A 32 -13.76 -24.58 1.14
N PHE A 33 -14.96 -25.12 1.29
CA PHE A 33 -15.70 -25.87 0.26
C PHE A 33 -17.03 -25.18 -0.09
N THR A 34 -16.97 -23.87 -0.36
CA THR A 34 -18.10 -23.13 -0.95
C THR A 34 -18.39 -23.64 -2.36
N PRO A 35 -19.62 -23.48 -2.88
CA PRO A 35 -19.97 -23.92 -4.24
C PRO A 35 -18.97 -23.46 -5.30
N GLN A 36 -18.54 -22.19 -5.28
CA GLN A 36 -17.60 -21.62 -6.24
C GLN A 36 -16.18 -22.20 -6.06
N LYS A 37 -15.71 -22.41 -4.83
CA LYS A 37 -14.40 -23.07 -4.59
C LYS A 37 -14.42 -24.51 -5.11
N MET A 38 -15.56 -25.21 -4.99
CA MET A 38 -15.75 -26.54 -5.59
C MET A 38 -15.68 -26.51 -7.11
N GLU A 39 -16.19 -25.46 -7.77
CA GLU A 39 -16.02 -25.29 -9.22
C GLU A 39 -14.56 -25.10 -9.60
N PHE A 40 -13.84 -24.23 -8.88
CA PHE A 40 -12.41 -24.00 -9.12
C PHE A 40 -11.60 -25.30 -8.96
N MET A 41 -11.87 -26.08 -7.90
CA MET A 41 -11.23 -27.37 -7.69
C MET A 41 -11.53 -28.36 -8.83
N LYS A 42 -12.79 -28.45 -9.29
CA LYS A 42 -13.18 -29.32 -10.42
C LYS A 42 -12.54 -28.89 -11.74
N ALA A 43 -12.42 -27.58 -11.95
CA ALA A 43 -11.83 -27.00 -13.15
C ALA A 43 -10.29 -26.98 -13.13
N GLY A 44 -9.65 -27.38 -12.02
CA GLY A 44 -8.19 -27.32 -11.86
C GLY A 44 -7.63 -25.91 -11.68
N GLY A 45 -8.48 -24.91 -11.40
CA GLY A 45 -8.10 -23.51 -11.25
C GLY A 45 -9.28 -22.56 -11.42
N SER A 46 -9.07 -21.27 -11.13
CA SER A 46 -10.11 -20.24 -11.25
C SER A 46 -10.34 -19.75 -12.68
N TYR A 47 -9.32 -19.81 -13.56
CA TYR A 47 -9.32 -19.13 -14.87
C TYR A 47 -10.46 -19.58 -15.77
N ALA A 48 -10.61 -20.90 -15.95
CA ALA A 48 -11.67 -21.47 -16.79
C ALA A 48 -13.08 -21.05 -16.31
N ILE A 49 -13.28 -20.97 -14.99
CA ILE A 49 -14.55 -20.54 -14.41
C ILE A 49 -14.78 -19.04 -14.60
N VAL A 50 -13.75 -18.21 -14.39
CA VAL A 50 -13.86 -16.75 -14.57
C VAL A 50 -14.15 -16.38 -16.03
N PHE A 51 -13.36 -16.90 -16.98
CA PHE A 51 -13.60 -16.67 -18.40
C PHE A 51 -14.92 -17.28 -18.88
N GLY A 52 -15.28 -18.47 -18.37
CA GLY A 52 -16.57 -19.10 -18.67
C GLY A 52 -17.76 -18.25 -18.23
N LYS A 53 -17.73 -17.71 -17.01
CA LYS A 53 -18.76 -16.78 -16.49
C LYS A 53 -18.83 -15.51 -17.32
N LYS A 54 -17.69 -14.91 -17.67
CA LYS A 54 -17.64 -13.71 -18.51
C LYS A 54 -18.24 -13.96 -19.89
N LEU A 55 -17.84 -15.05 -20.55
CA LEU A 55 -18.37 -15.45 -21.86
C LEU A 55 -19.88 -15.69 -21.81
N GLN A 56 -20.37 -16.37 -20.78
CA GLN A 56 -21.79 -16.62 -20.59
C GLN A 56 -22.58 -15.31 -20.44
N ASN A 57 -22.12 -14.40 -19.58
CA ASN A 57 -22.81 -13.14 -19.34
C ASN A 57 -22.83 -12.28 -20.60
N PHE A 58 -21.70 -12.17 -21.30
CA PHE A 58 -21.61 -11.48 -22.58
C PHE A 58 -22.57 -12.08 -23.64
N ALA A 59 -22.61 -13.40 -23.76
CA ALA A 59 -23.48 -14.07 -24.73
C ALA A 59 -24.97 -13.88 -24.39
N ALA A 60 -25.35 -14.01 -23.11
CA ALA A 60 -26.73 -13.83 -22.67
C ALA A 60 -27.23 -12.41 -22.96
N GLU A 61 -26.41 -11.40 -22.62
CA GLU A 61 -26.70 -10.00 -22.89
C GLU A 61 -26.79 -9.69 -24.39
N THR A 62 -25.82 -10.15 -25.18
CA THR A 62 -25.82 -9.98 -26.64
C THR A 62 -27.08 -10.58 -27.29
N LEU A 63 -27.57 -11.70 -26.74
CA LEU A 63 -28.79 -12.36 -27.20
C LEU A 63 -30.08 -11.77 -26.60
N GLY A 64 -29.98 -10.84 -25.64
CA GLY A 64 -31.13 -10.26 -24.94
C GLY A 64 -31.88 -11.26 -24.07
N ILE A 65 -31.20 -12.29 -23.54
CA ILE A 65 -31.78 -13.32 -22.67
C ILE A 65 -31.21 -13.25 -21.26
N GLU A 66 -31.91 -13.86 -20.31
CA GLU A 66 -31.36 -14.11 -18.98
C GLU A 66 -30.27 -15.19 -19.06
N ALA A 67 -29.15 -14.97 -18.36
CA ALA A 67 -28.05 -15.93 -18.33
C ALA A 67 -28.51 -17.24 -17.67
N PRO A 68 -28.32 -18.41 -18.32
CA PRO A 68 -28.76 -19.67 -17.72
C PRO A 68 -27.92 -20.03 -16.48
N ALA A 69 -28.54 -20.68 -15.49
CA ALA A 69 -27.85 -21.10 -14.28
C ALA A 69 -26.95 -22.33 -14.53
N VAL A 70 -25.74 -22.09 -15.08
CA VAL A 70 -24.72 -23.13 -15.35
C VAL A 70 -23.68 -23.20 -14.24
N PHE A 71 -23.23 -22.04 -13.77
CA PHE A 71 -22.29 -21.94 -12.66
C PHE A 71 -23.00 -21.78 -11.32
N ALA A 72 -22.29 -22.07 -10.24
CA ALA A 72 -22.75 -21.85 -8.88
C ALA A 72 -23.13 -20.39 -8.66
N SER A 73 -24.35 -20.19 -8.14
CA SER A 73 -24.87 -18.88 -7.76
C SER A 73 -23.96 -18.21 -6.73
N ALA A 74 -23.82 -16.90 -6.84
CA ALA A 74 -23.14 -16.09 -5.84
C ALA A 74 -23.90 -16.15 -4.51
N ARG A 75 -23.18 -16.16 -3.39
CA ARG A 75 -23.82 -15.88 -2.10
C ARG A 75 -24.17 -14.41 -2.05
N GLU A 76 -25.45 -14.08 -1.95
CA GLU A 76 -25.90 -12.70 -1.79
C GLU A 76 -26.42 -12.49 -0.37
N ILE A 77 -25.95 -11.45 0.31
CA ILE A 77 -26.38 -11.04 1.64
C ILE A 77 -26.94 -9.63 1.53
N SER A 78 -28.16 -9.44 2.04
CA SER A 78 -28.82 -8.14 2.08
C SER A 78 -29.55 -7.96 3.40
N HIS A 79 -29.47 -6.77 3.97
CA HIS A 79 -30.12 -6.39 5.23
C HIS A 79 -31.05 -5.20 5.01
N GLU A 80 -32.37 -5.43 5.09
CA GLU A 80 -33.37 -4.39 4.93
C GLU A 80 -33.22 -3.31 6.03
N GLY A 81 -33.20 -2.04 5.62
CA GLY A 81 -33.07 -0.90 6.54
C GLY A 81 -31.66 -0.62 7.07
N GLN A 82 -30.65 -1.41 6.68
CA GLN A 82 -29.25 -1.18 7.03
C GLN A 82 -28.54 -0.40 5.92
N GLY A 83 -27.84 0.68 6.29
CA GLY A 83 -27.00 1.44 5.36
C GLY A 83 -25.73 0.69 4.96
N LEU A 84 -24.97 1.30 4.05
CA LEU A 84 -23.73 0.78 3.51
C LEU A 84 -22.52 1.53 4.07
N THR A 85 -21.51 0.77 4.47
CA THR A 85 -20.14 1.30 4.63
C THR A 85 -19.63 1.86 3.31
N ALA A 86 -18.60 2.71 3.33
CA ALA A 86 -18.04 3.26 2.08
C ALA A 86 -17.54 2.14 1.17
N VAL A 87 -16.94 1.09 1.75
CA VAL A 87 -16.51 -0.11 1.04
C VAL A 87 -17.69 -0.79 0.35
N GLU A 88 -18.78 -1.07 1.06
CA GLU A 88 -19.97 -1.68 0.47
C GLU A 88 -20.56 -0.81 -0.66
N LYS A 89 -20.56 0.52 -0.52
CA LYS A 89 -20.98 1.44 -1.60
C LYS A 89 -20.12 1.28 -2.85
N ILE A 90 -18.79 1.22 -2.72
CA ILE A 90 -17.88 0.98 -3.84
C ILE A 90 -18.17 -0.36 -4.52
N PHE A 91 -18.32 -1.42 -3.73
CA PHE A 91 -18.57 -2.76 -4.26
C PHE A 91 -19.91 -2.84 -5.00
N ASN A 92 -20.98 -2.23 -4.47
CA ASN A 92 -22.27 -2.18 -5.15
C ASN A 92 -22.22 -1.37 -6.44
N LYS A 93 -21.53 -0.21 -6.45
CA LYS A 93 -21.37 0.62 -7.66
C LYS A 93 -20.61 -0.10 -8.75
N ASN A 94 -19.60 -0.89 -8.39
CA ASN A 94 -18.75 -1.60 -9.35
C ASN A 94 -19.21 -3.05 -9.62
N ALA A 95 -20.31 -3.51 -9.02
CA ALA A 95 -20.80 -4.88 -9.18
C ALA A 95 -21.22 -5.16 -10.63
N VAL A 96 -20.91 -6.36 -11.12
CA VAL A 96 -21.19 -6.80 -12.49
C VAL A 96 -21.96 -8.12 -12.48
N GLY A 97 -23.10 -8.16 -13.18
CA GLY A 97 -23.97 -9.34 -13.23
C GLY A 97 -24.85 -9.50 -11.99
N VAL A 98 -25.04 -8.43 -11.23
CA VAL A 98 -25.98 -8.35 -10.10
C VAL A 98 -27.28 -7.71 -10.58
N LYS A 99 -28.42 -8.27 -10.16
CA LYS A 99 -29.74 -7.77 -10.55
C LYS A 99 -29.93 -6.32 -10.07
N ALA A 100 -30.43 -5.46 -10.95
CA ALA A 100 -30.70 -4.07 -10.63
C ALA A 100 -31.61 -3.93 -9.39
N GLY A 101 -31.28 -2.97 -8.52
CA GLY A 101 -31.99 -2.72 -7.27
C GLY A 101 -31.61 -3.67 -6.12
N THR A 102 -30.68 -4.59 -6.33
CA THR A 102 -30.14 -5.45 -5.25
C THR A 102 -29.04 -4.70 -4.52
N THR A 103 -29.18 -4.58 -3.20
CA THR A 103 -28.14 -4.04 -2.32
C THR A 103 -27.44 -5.19 -1.63
N LEU A 104 -26.12 -5.29 -1.82
CA LEU A 104 -25.28 -6.33 -1.25
C LEU A 104 -24.49 -5.79 -0.05
N HIS A 105 -24.45 -6.58 1.03
CA HIS A 105 -23.68 -6.30 2.24
C HIS A 105 -22.48 -7.24 2.35
N ALA A 106 -21.60 -6.95 3.32
CA ALA A 106 -20.42 -7.74 3.65
C ALA A 106 -20.72 -9.26 3.73
N GLY A 107 -19.82 -10.05 3.15
CA GLY A 107 -19.96 -11.51 3.02
C GLY A 107 -20.65 -11.98 1.73
N SER A 108 -21.20 -11.06 0.92
CA SER A 108 -21.68 -11.39 -0.43
C SER A 108 -20.52 -11.69 -1.37
N ASP A 109 -20.62 -12.74 -2.18
CA ASP A 109 -19.70 -13.02 -3.28
C ASP A 109 -20.05 -12.10 -4.45
N VAL A 110 -19.10 -11.30 -4.94
CA VAL A 110 -19.37 -10.36 -6.02
C VAL A 110 -18.24 -10.35 -7.05
N ARG A 111 -18.63 -10.13 -8.30
CA ARG A 111 -17.72 -9.82 -9.39
C ARG A 111 -17.79 -8.32 -9.63
N VAL A 112 -16.65 -7.65 -9.62
CA VAL A 112 -16.55 -6.19 -9.68
C VAL A 112 -15.68 -5.75 -10.84
N LYS A 113 -15.99 -4.59 -11.43
CA LYS A 113 -15.07 -3.85 -12.30
C LYS A 113 -13.82 -3.47 -11.51
N VAL A 114 -12.66 -3.62 -12.13
CA VAL A 114 -11.39 -3.11 -11.64
C VAL A 114 -11.02 -1.88 -12.47
N ASN A 115 -10.80 -0.75 -11.80
CA ASN A 115 -10.56 0.54 -12.44
C ASN A 115 -9.08 0.76 -12.72
N ILE A 116 -8.23 0.51 -11.71
CA ILE A 116 -6.78 0.73 -11.79
C ILE A 116 -6.03 -0.57 -11.49
N VAL A 117 -4.99 -0.86 -12.26
CA VAL A 117 -4.12 -2.03 -12.02
C VAL A 117 -2.65 -1.67 -11.91
N GLY A 118 -1.99 -2.16 -10.85
CA GLY A 118 -0.56 -1.98 -10.62
C GLY A 118 0.26 -3.26 -10.75
N SER A 119 1.43 -3.16 -11.37
CA SER A 119 2.41 -4.25 -11.44
C SER A 119 3.82 -3.71 -11.16
N GLN A 120 4.60 -4.44 -10.37
CA GLN A 120 6.00 -4.09 -10.06
C GLN A 120 6.96 -5.11 -10.68
N ASP A 121 8.25 -4.85 -10.65
CA ASP A 121 9.27 -5.54 -11.43
C ASP A 121 9.68 -6.92 -10.90
N THR A 122 9.44 -7.21 -9.63
CA THR A 122 9.68 -8.53 -9.03
C THR A 122 8.51 -9.50 -9.21
N THR A 123 7.27 -9.00 -9.30
CA THR A 123 6.07 -9.80 -9.57
C THR A 123 5.63 -9.71 -11.03
N GLY A 124 6.02 -8.67 -11.76
CA GLY A 124 5.57 -8.41 -13.13
C GLY A 124 6.00 -9.47 -14.13
N LEU A 125 7.17 -10.11 -13.95
CA LEU A 125 7.57 -11.25 -14.77
C LEU A 125 6.59 -12.43 -14.59
N MET A 126 6.21 -12.74 -13.36
CA MET A 126 5.19 -13.78 -13.09
C MET A 126 3.84 -13.36 -13.68
N THR A 127 3.44 -12.09 -13.52
CA THR A 127 2.21 -11.56 -14.12
C THR A 127 2.22 -11.69 -15.65
N SER A 128 3.35 -11.42 -16.32
CA SER A 128 3.47 -11.61 -17.77
C SER A 128 3.31 -13.06 -18.19
N GLN A 129 3.85 -14.01 -17.41
CA GLN A 129 3.70 -15.44 -17.67
C GLN A 129 2.24 -15.90 -17.50
N GLU A 130 1.53 -15.37 -16.50
CA GLU A 130 0.11 -15.65 -16.31
C GLU A 130 -0.73 -15.10 -17.48
N LEU A 131 -0.43 -13.90 -17.97
CA LEU A 131 -1.07 -13.33 -19.16
C LEU A 131 -0.80 -14.17 -20.42
N GLU A 132 0.43 -14.64 -20.62
CA GLU A 132 0.79 -15.55 -21.71
C GLU A 132 0.04 -16.88 -21.61
N ALA A 133 -0.06 -17.46 -20.41
CA ALA A 133 -0.77 -18.71 -20.17
C ALA A 133 -2.28 -18.59 -20.47
N MET A 134 -2.86 -17.40 -20.28
CA MET A 134 -4.25 -17.09 -20.65
C MET A 134 -4.43 -16.75 -22.14
N ALA A 135 -3.34 -16.68 -22.92
CA ALA A 135 -3.32 -16.11 -24.27
C ALA A 135 -3.90 -14.69 -24.34
N ALA A 136 -3.78 -13.92 -23.26
CA ALA A 136 -4.17 -12.52 -23.22
C ALA A 136 -3.10 -11.69 -23.94
N THR A 137 -3.51 -10.89 -24.93
CA THR A 137 -2.60 -10.10 -25.76
C THR A 137 -2.75 -8.60 -25.59
N VAL A 138 -3.89 -8.15 -25.05
CA VAL A 138 -4.23 -6.75 -24.82
C VAL A 138 -4.93 -6.58 -23.48
N ILE A 139 -4.70 -5.44 -22.86
CA ILE A 139 -5.41 -5.01 -21.65
C ILE A 139 -6.90 -4.84 -21.92
N SER A 140 -7.72 -5.16 -20.92
CA SER A 140 -9.17 -4.96 -20.98
C SER A 140 -9.48 -3.46 -21.19
N PRO A 141 -10.34 -3.10 -22.16
CA PRO A 141 -10.70 -1.70 -22.43
C PRO A 141 -11.55 -1.06 -21.32
N SER A 142 -12.00 -1.85 -20.36
CA SER A 142 -12.75 -1.36 -19.19
C SER A 142 -11.84 -0.85 -18.06
N ILE A 143 -10.53 -1.13 -18.12
CA ILE A 143 -9.57 -0.59 -17.14
C ILE A 143 -9.32 0.87 -17.49
N ASP A 144 -9.46 1.73 -16.49
CA ASP A 144 -9.29 3.18 -16.64
C ASP A 144 -7.78 3.54 -16.68
N GLY A 145 -6.95 2.82 -15.93
CA GLY A 145 -5.49 3.03 -15.90
C GLY A 145 -4.69 1.83 -15.41
N ALA A 146 -3.49 1.61 -15.94
CA ALA A 146 -2.59 0.57 -15.44
C ALA A 146 -1.12 0.92 -15.60
N TYR A 147 -0.30 0.55 -14.61
CA TYR A 147 1.11 0.93 -14.53
C TYR A 147 2.03 -0.23 -14.16
N GLN A 148 3.15 -0.35 -14.90
CA GLN A 148 4.26 -1.25 -14.60
C GLN A 148 5.49 -0.46 -14.13
N SER A 149 5.88 -0.65 -12.87
CA SER A 149 7.06 0.00 -12.26
C SER A 149 8.36 -0.82 -12.41
N GLY A 150 9.50 -0.17 -12.16
CA GLY A 150 10.85 -0.76 -12.10
C GLY A 150 11.59 -0.50 -10.78
N CYS A 151 10.86 -0.44 -9.66
CA CYS A 151 11.33 0.15 -8.40
C CYS A 151 12.07 -0.81 -7.46
N HIS A 152 11.83 -2.11 -7.52
CA HIS A 152 12.39 -3.09 -6.59
C HIS A 152 13.78 -3.60 -7.00
N THR A 153 14.16 -3.40 -8.27
CA THR A 153 15.49 -3.71 -8.81
C THR A 153 16.27 -2.44 -9.20
N ALA A 154 15.83 -1.29 -8.70
CA ALA A 154 16.36 0.02 -9.05
C ALA A 154 17.80 0.28 -8.55
N SER A 155 18.11 -0.16 -7.33
CA SER A 155 19.38 0.16 -6.64
C SER A 155 20.58 -0.47 -7.36
N VAL A 156 20.44 -1.72 -7.79
CA VAL A 156 21.50 -2.49 -8.43
C VAL A 156 21.08 -2.93 -9.82
N TRP A 157 21.75 -2.38 -10.84
CA TRP A 157 21.50 -2.67 -12.25
C TRP A 157 22.39 -3.81 -12.76
N ASP A 158 22.27 -4.99 -12.14
CA ASP A 158 23.07 -6.16 -12.49
C ASP A 158 22.69 -6.79 -13.86
N LYS A 159 23.41 -7.83 -14.27
CA LYS A 159 23.14 -8.56 -15.54
C LYS A 159 21.72 -9.14 -15.63
N LYS A 160 21.12 -9.53 -14.49
CA LYS A 160 19.76 -10.08 -14.47
C LYS A 160 18.74 -8.96 -14.68
N ALA A 161 18.89 -7.83 -13.99
CA ALA A 161 18.05 -6.65 -14.15
C ALA A 161 18.15 -6.11 -15.59
N GLN A 162 19.36 -5.96 -16.12
CA GLN A 162 19.63 -5.57 -17.51
C GLN A 162 18.93 -6.46 -18.54
N THR A 163 18.82 -7.76 -18.27
CA THR A 163 18.17 -8.72 -19.17
C THR A 163 16.65 -8.73 -19.02
N ASN A 164 16.15 -8.70 -17.79
CA ASN A 164 14.75 -9.00 -17.50
C ASN A 164 13.85 -7.76 -17.52
N ILE A 165 14.34 -6.61 -17.01
CA ILE A 165 13.51 -5.40 -16.89
C ILE A 165 13.14 -4.84 -18.27
N PRO A 166 14.04 -4.71 -19.25
CA PRO A 166 13.64 -4.27 -20.59
C PRO A 166 12.65 -5.23 -21.27
N LYS A 167 12.77 -6.55 -21.03
CA LYS A 167 11.82 -7.55 -21.56
C LYS A 167 10.44 -7.38 -20.94
N LEU A 168 10.37 -7.25 -19.62
CA LEU A 168 9.12 -7.01 -18.89
C LEU A 168 8.44 -5.72 -19.36
N MET A 169 9.19 -4.63 -19.45
CA MET A 169 8.66 -3.33 -19.87
C MET A 169 8.16 -3.37 -21.31
N SER A 170 8.89 -4.02 -22.22
CA SER A 170 8.45 -4.23 -23.60
C SER A 170 7.16 -5.05 -23.68
N PHE A 171 7.06 -6.14 -22.92
CA PHE A 171 5.85 -6.96 -22.85
C PHE A 171 4.66 -6.15 -22.33
N MET A 172 4.79 -5.49 -21.18
CA MET A 172 3.70 -4.76 -20.52
C MET A 172 3.25 -3.54 -21.33
N ASN A 173 4.19 -2.83 -21.96
CA ASN A 173 3.87 -1.73 -22.88
C ASN A 173 3.08 -2.21 -24.09
N LYS A 174 3.51 -3.33 -24.71
CA LYS A 174 2.79 -3.95 -25.84
C LYS A 174 1.40 -4.43 -25.43
N PHE A 175 1.26 -4.96 -24.23
CA PHE A 175 -0.03 -5.39 -23.68
C PHE A 175 -0.97 -4.21 -23.42
N GLY A 176 -0.43 -3.01 -23.13
CA GLY A 176 -1.19 -1.76 -23.07
C GLY A 176 -1.01 -0.92 -21.80
N LEU A 177 -0.11 -1.32 -20.89
CA LEU A 177 0.17 -0.58 -19.66
C LEU A 177 1.04 0.65 -19.94
N ILE A 178 0.91 1.66 -19.09
CA ILE A 178 1.95 2.68 -18.91
C ILE A 178 3.14 2.02 -18.22
N THR A 179 4.34 2.29 -18.69
CA THR A 179 5.56 1.61 -18.20
C THR A 179 6.58 2.61 -17.68
N ALA A 180 7.31 2.24 -16.64
CA ALA A 180 8.36 3.10 -16.09
C ALA A 180 9.56 3.29 -17.04
N ARG A 181 9.75 2.38 -18.00
CA ARG A 181 10.80 2.47 -19.01
C ARG A 181 10.19 2.30 -20.40
N ASP A 182 10.44 3.26 -21.28
CA ASP A 182 9.99 3.16 -22.66
C ASP A 182 10.82 2.10 -23.41
N PRO A 183 10.17 1.14 -24.10
CA PRO A 183 10.90 0.18 -24.94
C PRO A 183 11.64 0.82 -26.12
N LYS A 184 11.29 2.05 -26.52
CA LYS A 184 11.92 2.79 -27.61
C LYS A 184 12.87 3.90 -27.14
N GLY A 185 13.01 4.12 -25.84
CA GLY A 185 13.88 5.14 -25.26
C GLY A 185 13.40 6.60 -25.43
N VAL A 186 12.10 6.84 -25.62
CA VAL A 186 11.51 8.18 -25.75
C VAL A 186 11.63 9.00 -24.46
N TYR A 187 11.58 8.35 -23.29
CA TYR A 187 11.75 8.99 -21.98
C TYR A 187 12.77 8.28 -21.11
N HIS A 188 13.32 9.04 -20.15
CA HIS A 188 14.25 8.54 -19.15
C HIS A 188 13.61 7.40 -18.35
N PRO A 189 14.31 6.27 -18.11
CA PRO A 189 13.79 5.18 -17.29
C PRO A 189 13.50 5.57 -15.84
N LEU A 190 12.24 5.61 -15.46
CA LEU A 190 11.82 5.88 -14.11
C LEU A 190 11.99 4.63 -13.24
N THR A 191 12.39 4.83 -11.98
CA THR A 191 12.49 3.79 -10.95
C THR A 191 11.60 4.10 -9.74
N ASP A 192 10.64 5.00 -9.98
CA ASP A 192 9.66 5.48 -9.01
C ASP A 192 8.94 4.33 -8.31
N VAL A 193 8.85 4.43 -6.98
CA VAL A 193 8.13 3.49 -6.14
C VAL A 193 6.69 3.38 -6.64
N ILE A 194 6.29 2.16 -6.99
CA ILE A 194 5.01 1.84 -7.66
C ILE A 194 3.82 2.56 -7.02
N HIS A 195 3.74 2.56 -5.69
CA HIS A 195 2.58 3.06 -4.98
C HIS A 195 2.43 4.59 -5.04
N LYS A 196 3.53 5.34 -5.23
CA LYS A 196 3.44 6.77 -5.45
C LYS A 196 2.76 7.07 -6.79
N VAL A 197 3.21 6.39 -7.84
CA VAL A 197 2.60 6.53 -9.18
C VAL A 197 1.16 6.00 -9.19
N LEU A 198 0.87 4.87 -8.53
CA LEU A 198 -0.49 4.35 -8.43
C LEU A 198 -1.44 5.29 -7.69
N ASN A 199 -0.98 5.94 -6.62
CA ASN A 199 -1.77 6.96 -5.94
C ASN A 199 -2.06 8.16 -6.83
N ASP A 200 -1.13 8.56 -7.70
CA ASP A 200 -1.33 9.66 -8.64
C ASP A 200 -2.35 9.28 -9.73
N ILE A 201 -2.27 8.08 -10.30
CA ILE A 201 -3.19 7.65 -11.37
C ILE A 201 -4.57 7.19 -10.86
N THR A 202 -4.74 7.02 -9.56
CA THR A 202 -6.03 6.68 -8.96
C THR A 202 -6.88 7.94 -8.78
N VAL A 203 -7.75 8.25 -9.73
CA VAL A 203 -8.42 9.56 -9.82
C VAL A 203 -9.92 9.55 -9.47
N ASP A 204 -10.40 8.49 -8.81
CA ASP A 204 -11.80 8.36 -8.37
C ASP A 204 -11.83 7.65 -7.00
N ASP A 205 -12.49 8.27 -6.01
CA ASP A 205 -12.71 7.73 -4.66
C ASP A 205 -13.68 6.53 -4.65
N TRP A 206 -14.36 6.26 -5.77
CA TRP A 206 -15.19 5.08 -5.96
C TRP A 206 -14.51 3.93 -6.71
N ALA A 207 -13.21 4.04 -6.99
CA ALA A 207 -12.47 3.05 -7.75
C ALA A 207 -12.12 1.80 -6.93
N ILE A 208 -12.04 0.66 -7.62
CA ILE A 208 -11.39 -0.56 -7.12
C ILE A 208 -10.02 -0.69 -7.79
N ILE A 209 -8.99 -0.86 -6.98
CA ILE A 209 -7.60 -0.97 -7.41
C ILE A 209 -7.06 -2.35 -7.06
N ILE A 210 -6.41 -3.00 -8.02
CA ILE A 210 -5.74 -4.29 -7.81
C ILE A 210 -4.26 -4.10 -8.13
N GLY A 211 -3.36 -4.62 -7.30
CA GLY A 211 -1.94 -4.55 -7.63
C GLY A 211 -1.14 -5.75 -7.18
N GLY A 212 -0.11 -6.08 -7.95
CA GLY A 212 0.83 -7.17 -7.71
C GLY A 212 1.83 -6.89 -6.60
N ASP A 213 1.40 -6.21 -5.53
CA ASP A 213 2.17 -5.91 -4.35
C ASP A 213 1.24 -5.81 -3.12
N SER A 214 1.68 -6.31 -1.97
CA SER A 214 0.91 -6.28 -0.72
C SER A 214 0.60 -4.87 -0.21
N HIS A 215 1.41 -3.88 -0.59
CA HIS A 215 1.28 -2.48 -0.21
C HIS A 215 0.44 -1.68 -1.23
N THR A 216 -0.29 -2.36 -2.12
CA THR A 216 -1.34 -1.71 -2.92
C THR A 216 -2.51 -1.32 -1.99
N ARG A 217 -2.37 -0.14 -1.37
CA ARG A 217 -3.25 0.47 -0.36
C ARG A 217 -3.56 1.94 -0.68
N MET A 218 -3.92 2.25 -1.92
CA MET A 218 -4.09 3.63 -2.38
C MET A 218 -5.05 4.42 -1.48
N SER A 219 -4.77 5.70 -1.29
CA SER A 219 -5.54 6.58 -0.40
C SER A 219 -6.81 7.13 -1.05
N LYS A 220 -7.07 6.78 -2.31
CA LYS A 220 -8.27 7.10 -3.08
C LYS A 220 -8.84 5.78 -3.60
N GLY A 221 -10.15 5.56 -3.43
CA GLY A 221 -10.77 4.27 -3.71
C GLY A 221 -10.40 3.19 -2.68
N VAL A 222 -10.68 1.94 -3.03
CA VAL A 222 -10.30 0.77 -2.21
C VAL A 222 -9.32 -0.11 -2.99
N ALA A 223 -8.16 -0.36 -2.38
CA ALA A 223 -7.04 -1.00 -3.04
C ALA A 223 -6.64 -2.33 -2.38
N PHE A 224 -6.48 -3.36 -3.21
CA PHE A 224 -6.14 -4.72 -2.78
C PHE A 224 -4.80 -5.15 -3.40
N GLY A 225 -3.87 -5.55 -2.54
CA GLY A 225 -2.73 -6.35 -2.95
C GLY A 225 -3.17 -7.76 -3.34
N ALA A 226 -2.65 -8.27 -4.45
CA ALA A 226 -3.03 -9.54 -5.02
C ALA A 226 -1.83 -10.29 -5.62
N ASP A 227 -1.99 -11.59 -5.80
CA ASP A 227 -1.03 -12.43 -6.52
C ASP A 227 -1.02 -12.14 -8.02
N SER A 228 0.04 -12.57 -8.71
CA SER A 228 0.22 -12.36 -10.16
C SER A 228 -0.91 -12.93 -11.02
N GLY A 229 -1.53 -14.04 -10.62
CA GLY A 229 -2.65 -14.64 -11.35
C GLY A 229 -3.91 -13.78 -11.27
N THR A 230 -4.22 -13.28 -10.07
CA THR A 230 -5.32 -12.32 -9.86
C THR A 230 -5.08 -11.01 -10.59
N VAL A 231 -3.84 -10.48 -10.59
CA VAL A 231 -3.48 -9.27 -11.35
C VAL A 231 -3.62 -9.49 -12.85
N ALA A 232 -3.15 -10.63 -13.37
CA ALA A 232 -3.28 -10.99 -14.78
C ALA A 232 -4.76 -11.12 -15.19
N LEU A 233 -5.60 -11.75 -14.35
CA LEU A 233 -7.05 -11.79 -14.57
C LEU A 233 -7.67 -10.41 -14.60
N ALA A 234 -7.31 -9.53 -13.65
CA ALA A 234 -7.79 -8.15 -13.63
C ALA A 234 -7.39 -7.44 -14.93
N LEU A 235 -6.12 -7.51 -15.34
CA LEU A 235 -5.62 -6.92 -16.60
C LEU A 235 -6.34 -7.45 -17.84
N ALA A 236 -6.55 -8.77 -17.93
CA ALA A 236 -7.15 -9.41 -19.10
C ALA A 236 -8.67 -9.23 -19.18
N THR A 237 -9.36 -9.19 -18.04
CA THR A 237 -10.83 -9.17 -17.99
C THR A 237 -11.41 -7.80 -17.60
N GLY A 238 -10.65 -6.96 -16.90
CA GLY A 238 -11.14 -5.74 -16.26
C GLY A 238 -12.00 -6.00 -15.03
N GLU A 239 -11.99 -7.23 -14.52
CA GLU A 239 -12.87 -7.67 -13.44
C GLU A 239 -12.10 -8.47 -12.39
N ALA A 240 -12.60 -8.46 -11.15
CA ALA A 240 -12.14 -9.33 -10.07
C ALA A 240 -13.33 -9.99 -9.37
N THR A 241 -13.17 -11.21 -8.89
CA THR A 241 -14.18 -11.91 -8.07
C THR A 241 -13.70 -12.01 -6.65
N MET A 242 -14.43 -11.43 -5.70
CA MET A 242 -14.09 -11.49 -4.29
C MET A 242 -15.32 -11.23 -3.41
N PRO A 243 -15.34 -11.75 -2.17
CA PRO A 243 -16.40 -11.40 -1.24
C PRO A 243 -16.23 -9.94 -0.78
N ILE A 244 -17.36 -9.24 -0.65
CA ILE A 244 -17.42 -7.92 0.00
C ILE A 244 -16.90 -8.09 1.43
N PRO A 245 -15.80 -7.41 1.81
CA PRO A 245 -15.22 -7.58 3.13
C PRO A 245 -15.99 -6.82 4.21
N GLU A 246 -15.89 -7.28 5.45
CA GLU A 246 -16.26 -6.47 6.62
C GLU A 246 -15.32 -5.28 6.77
N SER A 247 -15.81 -4.19 7.36
CA SER A 247 -15.03 -2.98 7.62
C SER A 247 -14.87 -2.72 9.12
N VAL A 248 -13.72 -2.17 9.50
CA VAL A 248 -13.44 -1.58 10.82
C VAL A 248 -13.31 -0.07 10.63
N LYS A 249 -14.10 0.70 11.37
CA LYS A 249 -14.05 2.18 11.34
C LYS A 249 -12.89 2.66 12.19
N VAL A 250 -12.09 3.60 11.69
CA VAL A 250 -11.04 4.29 12.47
C VAL A 250 -11.30 5.79 12.44
N THR A 251 -11.37 6.39 13.63
CA THR A 251 -11.56 7.84 13.82
C THR A 251 -10.55 8.37 14.83
N PHE A 252 -10.20 9.65 14.72
CA PHE A 252 -9.27 10.31 15.62
C PHE A 252 -9.99 11.38 16.45
N LYS A 253 -9.51 11.62 17.68
CA LYS A 253 -9.98 12.71 18.57
C LYS A 253 -8.79 13.39 19.24
N GLY A 254 -8.99 14.61 19.74
CA GLY A 254 -7.93 15.40 20.36
C GLY A 254 -7.05 16.12 19.34
N GLU A 255 -5.88 16.58 19.78
CA GLU A 255 -4.97 17.38 18.95
C GLU A 255 -3.58 16.76 18.87
N MET A 256 -3.06 16.61 17.64
CA MET A 256 -1.70 16.15 17.41
C MET A 256 -0.69 17.21 17.85
N LYS A 257 0.36 16.82 18.57
CA LYS A 257 1.41 17.76 19.00
C LYS A 257 2.26 18.20 17.81
N GLU A 258 2.62 19.48 17.75
CA GLU A 258 3.35 20.09 16.63
C GLU A 258 4.72 19.46 16.35
N TYR A 259 5.36 18.87 17.37
CA TYR A 259 6.65 18.18 17.24
C TYR A 259 6.50 16.72 16.85
N MET A 260 5.32 16.22 16.51
CA MET A 260 5.10 14.82 16.13
C MET A 260 5.01 14.66 14.63
N ASP A 261 5.40 13.50 14.12
CA ASP A 261 5.18 13.12 12.73
C ASP A 261 3.95 12.20 12.63
N PHE A 262 3.21 12.25 11.52
CA PHE A 262 2.01 11.41 11.39
C PHE A 262 2.33 9.91 11.39
N ARG A 263 3.56 9.51 11.05
CA ARG A 263 4.03 8.13 11.24
C ARG A 263 3.97 7.68 12.70
N ASP A 264 4.19 8.58 13.65
CA ASP A 264 4.09 8.28 15.08
C ASP A 264 2.62 8.00 15.48
N VAL A 265 1.67 8.74 14.88
CA VAL A 265 0.22 8.50 15.04
C VAL A 265 -0.18 7.14 14.47
N VAL A 266 0.39 6.75 13.31
CA VAL A 266 0.16 5.43 12.70
C VAL A 266 0.62 4.29 13.63
N HIS A 267 1.83 4.38 14.19
CA HIS A 267 2.29 3.37 15.16
C HIS A 267 1.46 3.39 16.46
N ALA A 268 1.11 4.57 16.98
CA ALA A 268 0.26 4.69 18.16
C ALA A 268 -1.14 4.10 17.95
N THR A 269 -1.71 4.21 16.73
CA THR A 269 -2.99 3.61 16.36
C THR A 269 -2.99 2.11 16.64
N GLN A 270 -1.89 1.43 16.34
CA GLN A 270 -1.74 0.01 16.64
C GLN A 270 -1.82 -0.28 18.14
N ALA A 271 -1.02 0.46 18.93
CA ALA A 271 -0.96 0.27 20.38
C ALA A 271 -2.32 0.53 21.03
N GLN A 272 -3.02 1.58 20.58
CA GLN A 272 -4.35 1.91 21.07
C GLN A 272 -5.41 0.89 20.64
N MET A 273 -5.33 0.35 19.42
CA MET A 273 -6.20 -0.72 18.96
C MET A 273 -6.02 -2.00 19.80
N LEU A 274 -4.77 -2.43 20.03
CA LEU A 274 -4.48 -3.60 20.87
C LEU A 274 -4.96 -3.39 22.31
N LYS A 275 -4.88 -2.16 22.85
CA LYS A 275 -5.43 -1.83 24.17
C LYS A 275 -6.95 -1.91 24.22
N GLN A 276 -7.65 -1.53 23.14
CA GLN A 276 -9.12 -1.56 23.05
C GLN A 276 -9.67 -2.97 22.87
N PHE A 277 -9.02 -3.81 22.05
CA PHE A 277 -9.57 -5.09 21.61
C PHE A 277 -8.80 -6.33 22.11
N GLY A 278 -7.57 -6.18 22.60
CA GLY A 278 -6.71 -7.29 23.04
C GLY A 278 -6.12 -8.14 21.91
N GLU A 279 -6.61 -7.98 20.68
CA GLU A 279 -6.15 -8.66 19.48
C GLU A 279 -6.25 -7.74 18.26
N ASN A 280 -5.63 -8.14 17.15
CA ASN A 280 -5.68 -7.38 15.92
C ASN A 280 -7.06 -7.48 15.23
N VAL A 281 -7.93 -6.53 15.55
CA VAL A 281 -9.30 -6.45 15.01
C VAL A 281 -9.35 -6.21 13.49
N PHE A 282 -8.28 -5.66 12.90
CA PHE A 282 -8.19 -5.35 11.48
C PHE A 282 -7.94 -6.59 10.59
N GLN A 283 -7.46 -7.68 11.17
CA GLN A 283 -7.04 -8.86 10.41
C GLN A 283 -8.17 -9.39 9.50
N GLY A 284 -7.91 -9.44 8.19
CA GLY A 284 -8.83 -9.95 7.18
C GLY A 284 -9.98 -9.00 6.79
N ARG A 285 -10.00 -7.78 7.34
CA ARG A 285 -11.04 -6.75 7.13
C ARG A 285 -10.51 -5.53 6.40
N VAL A 286 -11.40 -4.64 5.99
CA VAL A 286 -11.00 -3.34 5.43
C VAL A 286 -10.97 -2.29 6.53
N ILE A 287 -9.93 -1.46 6.55
CA ILE A 287 -9.87 -0.31 7.46
C ILE A 287 -10.47 0.89 6.74
N GLU A 288 -11.58 1.41 7.27
CA GLU A 288 -12.23 2.63 6.80
C GLU A 288 -11.83 3.77 7.73
N VAL A 289 -10.85 4.57 7.30
CA VAL A 289 -10.22 5.62 8.13
C VAL A 289 -10.73 7.00 7.75
N HIS A 290 -11.17 7.76 8.76
CA HIS A 290 -11.60 9.15 8.61
C HIS A 290 -10.38 10.07 8.76
N ILE A 291 -9.78 10.44 7.64
CA ILE A 291 -8.39 10.94 7.59
C ILE A 291 -8.25 12.46 7.76
N GLY A 292 -9.36 13.18 7.94
CA GLY A 292 -9.36 14.62 8.23
C GLY A 292 -8.66 15.46 7.15
N THR A 293 -7.70 16.28 7.57
CA THR A 293 -7.04 17.27 6.71
C THR A 293 -5.95 16.72 5.81
N LEU A 294 -5.57 15.44 5.92
CA LEU A 294 -4.47 14.89 5.11
C LEU A 294 -4.84 14.74 3.65
N LEU A 295 -3.98 15.24 2.77
CA LEU A 295 -4.04 14.96 1.34
C LEU A 295 -3.72 13.49 1.06
N ALA A 296 -4.20 12.98 -0.07
CA ALA A 296 -4.09 11.56 -0.42
C ALA A 296 -2.64 11.01 -0.37
N ASP A 297 -1.64 11.82 -0.72
CA ASP A 297 -0.24 11.41 -0.63
C ASP A 297 0.18 11.20 0.84
N GLN A 298 -0.08 12.17 1.73
CA GLN A 298 0.26 12.05 3.16
C GLN A 298 -0.56 10.97 3.88
N ALA A 299 -1.86 10.88 3.54
CA ALA A 299 -2.77 9.83 4.01
C ALA A 299 -2.26 8.42 3.68
N PHE A 300 -1.43 8.29 2.64
CA PHE A 300 -0.85 7.02 2.25
C PHE A 300 0.02 6.41 3.34
N THR A 301 0.63 7.22 4.21
CA THR A 301 1.33 6.73 5.41
C THR A 301 0.45 5.82 6.25
N PHE A 302 -0.84 6.15 6.40
CA PHE A 302 -1.77 5.33 7.17
C PHE A 302 -2.20 4.10 6.37
N THR A 303 -2.64 4.28 5.12
CA THR A 303 -3.19 3.19 4.32
C THR A 303 -2.14 2.14 3.97
N ASP A 304 -0.91 2.55 3.66
CA ASP A 304 0.22 1.66 3.38
C ASP A 304 0.54 0.74 4.57
N TRP A 305 0.59 1.31 5.78
CA TRP A 305 0.80 0.57 7.03
C TRP A 305 -0.27 -0.50 7.29
N THR A 306 -1.50 -0.35 6.79
CA THR A 306 -2.57 -1.33 7.04
C THR A 306 -2.25 -2.73 6.49
N ALA A 307 -1.34 -2.84 5.52
CA ALA A 307 -0.83 -4.13 5.06
C ALA A 307 -0.23 -4.94 6.22
N GLU A 308 0.45 -4.25 7.13
CA GLU A 308 1.13 -4.85 8.28
C GLU A 308 0.19 -5.16 9.44
N MET A 309 -1.01 -4.58 9.42
CA MET A 309 -2.13 -5.00 10.27
C MET A 309 -2.87 -6.21 9.71
N LYS A 310 -2.35 -6.88 8.68
CA LYS A 310 -3.01 -8.00 7.99
C LYS A 310 -4.41 -7.63 7.51
N ALA A 311 -4.65 -6.34 7.27
CA ALA A 311 -5.89 -5.86 6.70
C ALA A 311 -6.00 -6.31 5.24
N LYS A 312 -7.23 -6.59 4.81
CA LYS A 312 -7.50 -6.96 3.42
C LYS A 312 -7.35 -5.77 2.47
N ALA A 313 -7.74 -4.57 2.92
CA ALA A 313 -7.54 -3.29 2.25
C ALA A 313 -7.74 -2.13 3.23
N SER A 314 -7.63 -0.91 2.72
CA SER A 314 -7.99 0.31 3.43
C SER A 314 -8.64 1.30 2.46
N ILE A 315 -9.39 2.24 3.02
CA ILE A 315 -9.98 3.38 2.31
C ILE A 315 -9.93 4.61 3.21
N CYS A 316 -9.62 5.77 2.62
CA CYS A 316 -9.75 7.06 3.28
C CYS A 316 -11.13 7.67 3.02
N ILE A 317 -11.78 8.12 4.09
CA ILE A 317 -12.94 9.00 4.02
C ILE A 317 -12.44 10.43 4.15
N SER A 318 -12.67 11.23 3.11
CA SER A 318 -12.17 12.59 2.97
C SER A 318 -13.32 13.58 2.81
N GLU A 319 -13.10 14.80 3.28
CA GLU A 319 -13.98 15.92 2.97
C GLU A 319 -13.83 16.34 1.50
N ASP A 320 -14.88 16.94 0.94
CA ASP A 320 -14.95 17.39 -0.46
C ASP A 320 -13.73 18.23 -0.85
N LYS A 321 -13.35 19.20 -0.01
CA LYS A 321 -12.23 20.11 -0.27
C LYS A 321 -10.90 19.34 -0.36
N THR A 322 -10.62 18.48 0.63
CA THR A 322 -9.40 17.68 0.71
C THR A 322 -9.28 16.70 -0.47
N LEU A 323 -10.40 16.10 -0.88
CA LEU A 323 -10.43 15.20 -2.04
C LEU A 323 -10.18 15.97 -3.35
N ILE A 324 -10.82 17.12 -3.55
CA ILE A 324 -10.59 17.97 -4.74
C ILE A 324 -9.12 18.36 -4.85
N GLU A 325 -8.51 18.83 -3.77
CA GLU A 325 -7.09 19.21 -3.75
C GLU A 325 -6.19 18.01 -4.10
N SER A 326 -6.49 16.83 -3.54
CA SER A 326 -5.79 15.59 -3.86
C SER A 326 -5.92 15.18 -5.34
N LEU A 327 -7.09 15.41 -5.96
CA LEU A 327 -7.33 15.11 -7.37
C LEU A 327 -6.64 16.12 -8.30
N GLU A 328 -6.56 17.39 -7.93
CA GLU A 328 -5.82 18.40 -8.71
C GLU A 328 -4.31 18.13 -8.71
N LEU A 329 -3.75 17.73 -7.57
CA LEU A 329 -2.34 17.30 -7.49
C LEU A 329 -2.08 16.06 -8.36
N ALA A 330 -2.96 15.07 -8.29
CA ALA A 330 -2.90 13.88 -9.14
C ALA A 330 -2.91 14.25 -10.63
N LYS A 331 -3.83 15.13 -11.07
CA LYS A 331 -3.88 15.61 -12.46
C LYS A 331 -2.57 16.29 -12.88
N SER A 332 -2.01 17.15 -12.04
CA SER A 332 -0.74 17.82 -12.34
C SER A 332 0.39 16.81 -12.55
N ARG A 333 0.48 15.79 -11.69
CA ARG A 333 1.50 14.72 -11.81
C ARG A 333 1.28 13.84 -13.04
N ILE A 334 0.03 13.51 -13.39
CA ILE A 334 -0.30 12.80 -14.63
C ILE A 334 0.06 13.64 -15.86
N GLN A 335 -0.18 14.96 -15.83
CA GLN A 335 0.19 15.84 -16.92
C GLN A 335 1.71 15.84 -17.16
N ILE A 336 2.52 15.83 -16.10
CA ILE A 336 3.98 15.67 -16.21
C ILE A 336 4.35 14.36 -16.91
N MET A 337 3.65 13.25 -16.61
CA MET A 337 3.89 11.97 -17.30
C MET A 337 3.55 12.07 -18.80
N ILE A 338 2.45 12.75 -19.16
CA ILE A 338 2.07 12.99 -20.56
C ILE A 338 3.12 13.84 -21.27
N ASP A 339 3.58 14.93 -20.63
CA ASP A 339 4.58 15.84 -21.20
C ASP A 339 5.93 15.16 -21.40
N LYS A 340 6.28 14.19 -20.53
CA LYS A 340 7.43 13.29 -20.69
C LYS A 340 7.23 12.26 -21.81
N GLY A 341 6.06 12.20 -22.44
CA GLY A 341 5.76 11.28 -23.56
C GLY A 341 5.37 9.87 -23.12
N MET A 342 4.90 9.69 -21.88
CA MET A 342 4.56 8.36 -21.34
C MET A 342 3.19 7.84 -21.78
N ASP A 343 2.32 8.70 -22.33
CA ASP A 343 0.96 8.28 -22.68
C ASP A 343 0.97 7.25 -23.83
N ASN A 344 0.07 6.29 -23.75
CA ASN A 344 -0.01 5.20 -24.73
C ASN A 344 -0.92 5.58 -25.91
N GLN A 345 -1.02 4.70 -26.90
CA GLN A 345 -1.79 4.95 -28.13
C GLN A 345 -3.28 5.20 -27.89
N VAL A 346 -3.84 4.68 -26.80
CA VAL A 346 -5.25 4.89 -26.42
C VAL A 346 -5.45 6.11 -25.53
N GLN A 347 -4.39 6.89 -25.28
CA GLN A 347 -4.40 8.09 -24.45
C GLN A 347 -4.91 7.83 -23.03
N MET A 348 -4.43 6.75 -22.40
CA MET A 348 -4.83 6.32 -21.06
C MET A 348 -4.63 7.44 -20.02
N LEU A 349 -3.46 8.09 -20.01
CA LEU A 349 -3.18 9.14 -19.02
C LEU A 349 -4.07 10.36 -19.24
N ALA A 350 -4.27 10.79 -20.50
CA ALA A 350 -5.22 11.86 -20.80
C ALA A 350 -6.67 11.48 -20.45
N GLY A 351 -7.02 10.19 -20.57
CA GLY A 351 -8.29 9.63 -20.10
C GLY A 351 -8.48 9.79 -18.60
N LEU A 352 -7.44 9.50 -17.80
CA LEU A 352 -7.46 9.68 -16.35
C LEU A 352 -7.64 11.15 -15.97
N ILE A 353 -6.99 12.10 -16.65
CA ILE A 353 -7.21 13.54 -16.40
C ILE A 353 -8.69 13.90 -16.61
N LYS A 354 -9.33 13.42 -17.68
CA LYS A 354 -10.75 13.67 -17.95
C LYS A 354 -11.66 13.08 -16.87
N LEU A 355 -11.32 11.90 -16.35
CA LEU A 355 -12.05 11.27 -15.24
C LEU A 355 -11.92 12.10 -13.96
N ALA A 356 -10.71 12.58 -13.65
CA ALA A 356 -10.45 13.46 -12.53
C ALA A 356 -11.25 14.77 -12.64
N ASP A 357 -11.24 15.43 -13.81
CA ASP A 357 -12.00 16.65 -14.07
C ASP A 357 -13.49 16.45 -13.84
N LYS A 358 -14.04 15.33 -14.34
CA LYS A 358 -15.43 14.96 -14.12
C LYS A 358 -15.71 14.79 -12.63
N ARG A 359 -14.85 14.05 -11.91
CA ARG A 359 -15.05 13.79 -10.48
C ARG A 359 -15.00 15.06 -9.65
N ILE A 360 -14.06 15.96 -9.95
CA ILE A 360 -13.96 17.28 -9.31
C ILE A 360 -15.24 18.09 -9.55
N ALA A 361 -15.75 18.13 -10.79
CA ALA A 361 -16.98 18.86 -11.11
C ALA A 361 -18.22 18.29 -10.39
N GLU A 362 -18.30 16.96 -10.24
CA GLU A 362 -19.37 16.30 -9.47
C GLU A 362 -19.37 16.69 -8.00
N ILE A 363 -18.17 16.74 -7.38
CA ILE A 363 -18.01 17.13 -5.97
C ILE A 363 -18.34 18.62 -5.81
N GLN A 364 -17.75 19.49 -6.64
CA GLN A 364 -17.95 20.95 -6.56
C GLN A 364 -19.42 21.36 -6.77
N SER A 365 -20.14 20.65 -7.63
CA SER A 365 -21.57 20.92 -7.87
C SER A 365 -22.49 20.34 -6.79
N GLY A 366 -21.97 19.47 -5.92
CA GLY A 366 -22.77 18.71 -4.95
C GLY A 366 -23.64 17.61 -5.58
N ALA A 367 -23.48 17.34 -6.88
CA ALA A 367 -24.25 16.32 -7.59
C ALA A 367 -23.91 14.90 -7.10
N ASN A 368 -22.62 14.67 -6.82
CA ASN A 368 -22.13 13.48 -6.15
C ASN A 368 -20.92 13.90 -5.28
N PRO A 369 -21.15 14.22 -3.99
CA PRO A 369 -20.08 14.59 -3.05
C PRO A 369 -19.01 13.51 -2.90
N ALA A 370 -17.95 13.80 -2.14
CA ALA A 370 -16.97 12.81 -1.73
C ALA A 370 -17.64 11.60 -1.07
N LEU A 371 -17.09 10.42 -1.31
CA LEU A 371 -17.62 9.16 -0.80
C LEU A 371 -17.68 9.19 0.73
N ALA A 372 -18.87 8.95 1.25
CA ALA A 372 -19.17 8.87 2.67
C ALA A 372 -19.95 7.59 2.98
N PRO A 373 -19.71 6.94 4.14
CA PRO A 373 -20.58 5.85 4.60
C PRO A 373 -21.97 6.36 4.96
N ASP A 374 -22.94 5.44 5.02
CA ASP A 374 -24.26 5.76 5.58
C ASP A 374 -24.21 5.83 7.11
N ASN A 375 -24.98 6.73 7.70
CA ASN A 375 -25.03 6.97 9.15
C ASN A 375 -25.57 5.78 9.98
N ASN A 376 -26.25 4.84 9.33
CA ASN A 376 -26.74 3.60 9.92
C ASN A 376 -26.03 2.36 9.37
N ALA A 377 -24.86 2.52 8.74
CA ALA A 377 -23.99 1.41 8.36
C ALA A 377 -23.51 0.62 9.59
N LYS A 378 -23.17 -0.66 9.39
CA LYS A 378 -22.68 -1.53 10.46
C LYS A 378 -21.23 -1.92 10.21
N TYR A 379 -20.35 -1.52 11.13
CA TYR A 379 -18.96 -1.93 11.15
C TYR A 379 -18.78 -3.17 12.03
N PHE A 380 -17.75 -3.95 11.74
CA PHE A 380 -17.34 -5.05 12.60
C PHE A 380 -16.86 -4.53 13.96
N ALA A 381 -16.11 -3.43 13.94
CA ALA A 381 -15.61 -2.74 15.12
C ALA A 381 -15.34 -1.26 14.78
N GLU A 382 -15.24 -0.44 15.83
CA GLU A 382 -14.88 0.97 15.74
C GLU A 382 -13.68 1.23 16.66
N VAL A 383 -12.59 1.74 16.09
CA VAL A 383 -11.35 2.08 16.80
C VAL A 383 -11.26 3.60 16.88
N VAL A 384 -11.17 4.12 18.10
CA VAL A 384 -10.95 5.56 18.33
C VAL A 384 -9.51 5.79 18.75
N VAL A 385 -8.78 6.61 18.00
CA VAL A 385 -7.41 7.00 18.30
C VAL A 385 -7.42 8.35 19.02
N ASP A 386 -6.90 8.36 20.24
CA ASP A 386 -6.74 9.57 21.05
C ASP A 386 -5.39 10.21 20.75
N LEU A 387 -5.38 11.39 20.13
CA LEU A 387 -4.17 12.12 19.77
C LEU A 387 -3.52 12.79 20.99
N ASP A 388 -4.31 13.12 22.02
CA ASP A 388 -3.81 13.87 23.17
C ASP A 388 -2.82 13.06 24.03
N VAL A 389 -2.90 11.73 23.95
CA VAL A 389 -2.01 10.80 24.66
C VAL A 389 -0.79 10.39 23.84
N ILE A 390 -0.63 10.91 22.62
CA ILE A 390 0.52 10.68 21.75
C ILE A 390 1.44 11.89 21.87
N ASP A 391 2.34 11.86 22.86
CA ASP A 391 3.19 12.99 23.24
C ASP A 391 4.69 12.74 23.06
N GLU A 392 5.06 11.60 22.47
CA GLU A 392 6.43 11.31 22.06
C GLU A 392 6.50 10.35 20.85
N PRO A 393 7.60 10.38 20.06
CA PRO A 393 7.77 9.52 18.89
C PRO A 393 7.64 8.03 19.20
N MET A 394 7.05 7.29 18.26
CA MET A 394 6.67 5.89 18.43
C MET A 394 7.45 4.98 17.49
N ILE A 395 8.07 3.95 18.06
CA ILE A 395 8.96 3.02 17.34
C ILE A 395 8.34 1.63 17.33
N ALA A 396 8.15 1.05 16.14
CA ALA A 396 7.82 -0.37 16.03
C ALA A 396 9.08 -1.21 16.28
N ASP A 397 9.07 -1.97 17.38
CA ASP A 397 10.18 -2.78 17.86
C ASP A 397 9.94 -4.24 17.46
N PRO A 398 10.87 -4.89 16.73
CA PRO A 398 10.75 -6.32 16.41
C PRO A 398 10.81 -7.23 17.65
N ASP A 399 11.18 -6.71 18.82
CA ASP A 399 11.28 -7.42 20.09
C ASP A 399 12.02 -8.76 19.94
N VAL A 400 13.19 -8.71 19.27
CA VAL A 400 13.94 -9.91 18.83
C VAL A 400 14.31 -10.85 19.97
N ASN A 401 14.26 -10.38 21.22
CA ASN A 401 14.56 -11.13 22.43
C ASN A 401 13.32 -11.57 23.23
N ASN A 402 12.11 -11.42 22.68
CA ASN A 402 10.90 -11.93 23.31
C ASN A 402 11.04 -13.41 23.68
N GLU A 403 10.60 -13.82 24.87
CA GLU A 403 10.66 -15.22 25.29
C GLU A 403 9.79 -16.11 24.38
N ASP A 404 8.65 -15.59 23.93
CA ASP A 404 7.79 -16.22 22.93
C ASP A 404 8.32 -15.93 21.52
N VAL A 405 8.91 -16.95 20.91
CA VAL A 405 9.47 -16.87 19.55
C VAL A 405 8.42 -16.43 18.52
N SER A 406 7.14 -16.75 18.73
CA SER A 406 6.06 -16.39 17.80
C SER A 406 5.72 -14.90 17.81
N LYS A 407 6.17 -14.16 18.84
CA LYS A 407 5.96 -12.71 18.98
C LYS A 407 7.14 -11.89 18.47
N ARG A 408 8.28 -12.52 18.22
CA ARG A 408 9.46 -11.85 17.63
C ARG A 408 9.16 -11.47 16.18
N TYR A 409 9.73 -10.36 15.75
CA TYR A 409 9.60 -9.82 14.40
C TYR A 409 8.13 -9.64 13.97
N THR A 410 7.26 -9.35 14.93
CA THR A 410 5.87 -8.96 14.68
C THR A 410 5.73 -7.45 14.84
N HIS A 411 4.73 -6.87 14.20
CA HIS A 411 4.46 -5.45 14.36
C HIS A 411 3.83 -5.09 15.71
N ASP A 412 3.47 -6.08 16.55
CA ASP A 412 2.61 -5.89 17.72
C ASP A 412 3.25 -5.10 18.87
N THR A 413 4.57 -4.89 18.84
CA THR A 413 5.30 -4.17 19.89
C THR A 413 5.65 -2.76 19.42
N ILE A 414 4.92 -1.77 19.94
CA ILE A 414 5.20 -0.36 19.74
C ILE A 414 5.73 0.22 21.04
N ARG A 415 6.86 0.94 20.96
CA ARG A 415 7.54 1.53 22.12
C ARG A 415 7.76 3.02 21.90
N PRO A 416 7.44 3.87 22.89
CA PRO A 416 7.82 5.27 22.84
C PRO A 416 9.34 5.43 22.82
N VAL A 417 9.84 6.55 22.31
CA VAL A 417 11.28 6.83 22.30
C VAL A 417 11.89 6.84 23.71
N SER A 418 11.16 7.30 24.72
CA SER A 418 11.58 7.30 26.13
C SER A 418 11.92 5.91 26.67
N TYR A 419 11.31 4.85 26.14
CA TYR A 419 11.58 3.46 26.54
C TYR A 419 13.08 3.11 26.42
N TYR A 420 13.76 3.63 25.40
CA TYR A 420 15.16 3.34 25.13
C TYR A 420 16.13 4.18 25.95
N GLY A 421 15.64 5.17 26.70
CA GLY A 421 16.43 6.05 27.56
C GLY A 421 17.55 6.79 26.85
N GLY A 422 17.45 6.95 25.52
CA GLY A 422 18.49 7.54 24.68
C GLY A 422 19.74 6.67 24.49
N ASN A 423 19.72 5.37 24.79
CA ASN A 423 20.94 4.54 24.84
C ASN A 423 21.00 3.40 23.82
N LYS A 424 19.89 3.07 23.14
CA LYS A 424 19.83 1.96 22.19
C LYS A 424 20.69 2.29 20.97
N LYS A 425 21.79 1.56 20.78
CA LYS A 425 22.72 1.73 19.65
C LYS A 425 21.97 1.60 18.31
N VAL A 426 22.33 2.44 17.34
CA VAL A 426 21.88 2.34 15.95
C VAL A 426 23.12 2.19 15.07
N ASP A 427 23.13 1.13 14.26
CA ASP A 427 24.24 0.77 13.38
C ASP A 427 24.00 1.26 11.93
N LEU A 428 22.74 1.43 11.52
CA LEU A 428 22.38 1.99 10.21
C LEU A 428 21.01 2.68 10.26
N GLY A 429 20.88 3.84 9.63
CA GLY A 429 19.60 4.50 9.37
C GLY A 429 19.18 4.41 7.91
N PHE A 430 17.90 4.21 7.66
CA PHE A 430 17.34 4.18 6.30
C PHE A 430 16.07 5.05 6.20
N VAL A 431 16.13 6.11 5.37
CA VAL A 431 14.97 6.93 5.01
C VAL A 431 14.63 6.67 3.54
N GLY A 432 13.63 5.83 3.31
CA GLY A 432 13.20 5.48 1.96
C GLY A 432 12.15 4.39 2.00
N SER A 433 11.20 4.43 1.08
CA SER A 433 10.16 3.44 0.78
C SER A 433 8.94 4.16 0.18
N CYS A 434 7.84 3.42 0.01
CA CYS A 434 6.51 3.95 -0.25
C CYS A 434 5.97 4.89 0.85
N MET A 435 6.50 4.84 2.07
CA MET A 435 6.09 5.67 3.21
C MET A 435 6.67 7.08 3.21
N VAL A 436 7.63 7.38 2.33
CA VAL A 436 8.34 8.67 2.30
C VAL A 436 7.67 9.61 1.28
N HIS A 437 7.56 10.89 1.62
CA HIS A 437 6.96 11.96 0.84
C HIS A 437 7.98 13.05 0.52
N LYS A 438 7.59 14.08 -0.25
CA LYS A 438 8.43 15.27 -0.41
C LYS A 438 8.73 15.93 0.94
N GLY A 439 7.70 16.07 1.79
CA GLY A 439 7.83 16.68 3.13
C GLY A 439 8.89 15.99 3.98
N ASP A 440 8.95 14.66 3.97
CA ASP A 440 10.01 13.90 4.67
C ASP A 440 11.41 14.31 4.22
N MET A 441 11.63 14.52 2.92
CA MET A 441 12.93 14.93 2.39
C MET A 441 13.29 16.37 2.80
N GLN A 442 12.29 17.26 2.86
CA GLN A 442 12.45 18.63 3.35
C GLN A 442 12.74 18.65 4.85
N ILE A 443 12.14 17.74 5.64
CA ILE A 443 12.44 17.56 7.06
C ILE A 443 13.91 17.19 7.24
N ILE A 444 14.46 16.27 6.46
CA ILE A 444 15.89 15.90 6.52
C ILE A 444 16.77 17.14 6.27
N SER A 445 16.48 17.89 5.19
CA SER A 445 17.19 19.12 4.82
C SER A 445 17.21 20.14 5.99
N GLN A 446 16.04 20.45 6.55
CA GLN A 446 15.88 21.40 7.66
C GLN A 446 16.53 20.91 8.95
N MET A 447 16.42 19.62 9.27
CA MET A 447 17.07 19.03 10.45
C MET A 447 18.58 19.12 10.38
N LEU A 448 19.19 18.86 9.20
CA LEU A 448 20.64 18.98 9.02
C LEU A 448 21.12 20.41 9.26
N GLN A 449 20.35 21.41 8.81
CA GLN A 449 20.63 22.82 9.08
C GLN A 449 20.50 23.17 10.57
N ASN A 450 19.45 22.70 11.24
CA ASN A 450 19.27 22.89 12.68
C ASN A 450 20.43 22.29 13.48
N LEU A 451 20.83 21.07 13.15
CA LEU A 451 21.92 20.37 13.81
C LEU A 451 23.29 21.02 13.54
N GLU A 452 23.53 21.52 12.32
CA GLU A 452 24.74 22.32 12.03
C GLU A 452 24.75 23.62 12.82
N LYS A 453 23.61 24.31 12.93
CA LYS A 453 23.49 25.56 13.72
C LYS A 453 23.73 25.31 15.21
N GLN A 454 23.25 24.20 15.75
CA GLN A 454 23.40 23.82 17.16
C GLN A 454 24.81 23.35 17.49
N ASN A 455 25.42 22.54 16.61
CA ASN A 455 26.68 21.82 16.92
C ASN A 455 27.90 22.34 16.14
N GLY A 456 27.72 23.27 15.21
CA GLY A 456 28.74 23.81 14.31
C GLY A 456 29.10 22.91 13.12
N LYS A 457 28.76 21.61 13.16
CA LYS A 457 28.95 20.64 12.08
C LYS A 457 27.94 19.49 12.18
N VAL A 458 27.69 18.80 11.07
CA VAL A 458 26.99 17.52 11.04
C VAL A 458 28.01 16.39 10.92
N GLU A 459 27.94 15.40 11.80
CA GLU A 459 28.77 14.21 11.78
C GLU A 459 27.90 12.98 12.03
N PHE A 460 28.00 12.00 11.15
CA PHE A 460 27.24 10.75 11.25
C PHE A 460 28.04 9.74 12.09
N LYS A 461 27.41 9.16 13.10
CA LYS A 461 27.97 8.07 13.92
C LYS A 461 27.52 6.68 13.44
N ALA A 462 26.52 6.66 12.56
CA ALA A 462 26.09 5.51 11.77
C ALA A 462 25.73 6.00 10.35
N PRO A 463 25.86 5.17 9.29
CA PRO A 463 25.41 5.51 7.95
C PRO A 463 23.94 5.92 7.92
N LEU A 464 23.63 6.93 7.09
CA LEU A 464 22.27 7.31 6.75
C LEU A 464 22.03 7.06 5.26
N VAL A 465 21.25 6.03 4.92
CA VAL A 465 20.88 5.73 3.54
C VAL A 465 19.54 6.38 3.23
N ILE A 466 19.50 7.26 2.23
CA ILE A 466 18.29 7.97 1.81
C ILE A 466 17.95 7.55 0.39
N ALA A 467 16.74 7.04 0.17
CA ALA A 467 16.22 6.73 -1.15
C ALA A 467 14.91 7.51 -1.37
N PRO A 468 14.92 8.59 -2.18
CA PRO A 468 13.70 9.29 -2.54
C PRO A 468 12.70 8.33 -3.20
N PRO A 469 11.39 8.53 -3.06
CA PRO A 469 10.44 7.59 -3.63
C PRO A 469 10.26 7.77 -5.16
N THR A 470 10.45 8.97 -5.71
CA THR A 470 10.26 9.27 -7.14
C THR A 470 11.25 10.31 -7.67
N TYR A 471 11.49 10.30 -8.98
CA TYR A 471 12.25 11.34 -9.68
C TYR A 471 11.56 12.70 -9.64
N ASN A 472 10.23 12.75 -9.74
CA ASN A 472 9.50 14.02 -9.65
C ASN A 472 9.77 14.73 -8.30
N ILE A 473 9.86 13.98 -7.20
CA ILE A 473 10.23 14.55 -5.89
C ILE A 473 11.68 15.07 -5.92
N VAL A 474 12.61 14.34 -6.53
CA VAL A 474 14.00 14.83 -6.69
C VAL A 474 14.03 16.13 -7.50
N ASP A 475 13.29 16.21 -8.60
CA ASP A 475 13.22 17.40 -9.46
C ASP A 475 12.63 18.60 -8.70
N GLU A 476 11.56 18.39 -7.91
CA GLU A 476 10.96 19.43 -7.05
C GLU A 476 11.95 19.90 -5.97
N LEU A 477 12.63 18.99 -5.28
CA LEU A 477 13.62 19.34 -4.26
C LEU A 477 14.82 20.10 -4.84
N LYS A 478 15.22 19.81 -6.08
CA LYS A 478 16.24 20.57 -6.81
C LYS A 478 15.76 21.99 -7.13
N ALA A 479 14.52 22.13 -7.57
CA ALA A 479 13.94 23.44 -7.86
C ALA A 479 13.76 24.30 -6.60
N GLU A 480 13.47 23.67 -5.46
CA GLU A 480 13.27 24.33 -4.16
C GLU A 480 14.58 24.59 -3.39
N GLY A 481 15.70 23.98 -3.81
CA GLY A 481 17.04 24.13 -3.22
C GLY A 481 17.34 23.16 -2.07
N ASP A 482 16.38 22.34 -1.66
CA ASP A 482 16.56 21.29 -0.64
C ASP A 482 17.56 20.22 -1.08
N TRP A 483 17.58 19.86 -2.37
CA TRP A 483 18.54 18.87 -2.87
C TRP A 483 19.98 19.34 -2.72
N ASP A 484 20.27 20.64 -2.87
CA ASP A 484 21.63 21.18 -2.69
C ASP A 484 22.08 21.05 -1.23
N ILE A 485 21.15 21.22 -0.28
CA ILE A 485 21.40 21.00 1.14
C ILE A 485 21.69 19.52 1.39
N LEU A 486 20.88 18.61 0.84
CA LEU A 486 21.12 17.17 0.96
C LEU A 486 22.48 16.78 0.36
N THR A 487 22.82 17.23 -0.85
CA THR A 487 24.11 16.95 -1.49
C THR A 487 25.28 17.53 -0.71
N LYS A 488 25.14 18.69 -0.05
CA LYS A 488 26.19 19.29 0.82
C LYS A 488 26.66 18.33 1.91
N TYR A 489 25.75 17.56 2.51
CA TYR A 489 26.08 16.62 3.60
C TYR A 489 26.26 15.17 3.14
N ALA A 490 25.99 14.87 1.86
CA ALA A 490 26.10 13.53 1.31
C ALA A 490 27.57 13.19 0.97
N GLY A 491 27.99 11.97 1.30
CA GLY A 491 29.25 11.40 0.81
C GLY A 491 29.07 10.56 -0.46
N PHE A 492 27.83 10.34 -0.88
CA PHE A 492 27.48 9.61 -2.10
C PHE A 492 26.18 10.16 -2.69
N GLU A 493 26.15 10.33 -4.00
CA GLU A 493 24.93 10.59 -4.79
C GLU A 493 24.88 9.59 -5.95
N PHE A 494 23.70 9.04 -6.21
CA PHE A 494 23.50 8.11 -7.32
C PHE A 494 23.79 8.77 -8.67
N ASN A 495 24.15 7.95 -9.66
CA ASN A 495 24.37 8.41 -11.03
C ASN A 495 23.64 7.48 -12.01
N ASP A 496 22.71 8.04 -12.78
CA ASP A 496 21.94 7.27 -13.77
C ASP A 496 22.71 6.89 -15.01
N ASP A 497 23.75 7.64 -15.36
CA ASP A 497 24.67 7.31 -16.45
C ASP A 497 25.66 6.20 -16.05
N ALA A 498 25.84 5.98 -14.75
CA ALA A 498 26.73 4.97 -14.19
C ALA A 498 26.06 4.22 -13.01
N PRO A 499 24.98 3.44 -13.28
CA PRO A 499 24.31 2.70 -12.25
C PRO A 499 25.24 1.70 -11.56
N LYS A 500 25.05 1.53 -10.26
CA LYS A 500 25.72 0.51 -9.47
C LYS A 500 25.37 -0.89 -9.97
N GLU A 501 26.39 -1.74 -10.19
CA GLU A 501 26.21 -3.12 -10.66
C GLU A 501 26.32 -4.17 -9.55
N ALA A 502 26.68 -3.76 -8.33
CA ALA A 502 26.80 -4.65 -7.17
C ALA A 502 26.24 -3.97 -5.90
N ALA A 503 25.50 -4.73 -5.09
CA ALA A 503 25.01 -4.27 -3.80
C ALA A 503 26.16 -3.96 -2.83
N ARG A 504 25.95 -3.00 -1.92
CA ARG A 504 26.86 -2.77 -0.80
C ARG A 504 26.71 -3.88 0.22
N THR A 505 27.85 -4.26 0.78
CA THR A 505 27.94 -5.22 1.89
C THR A 505 28.43 -4.56 3.18
N LYS A 506 28.87 -3.30 3.09
CA LYS A 506 29.36 -2.46 4.18
C LYS A 506 29.07 -1.00 3.88
N TYR A 507 28.97 -0.20 4.94
CA TYR A 507 28.69 1.23 4.84
C TYR A 507 29.69 2.02 5.66
N GLU A 508 30.10 3.16 5.12
CA GLU A 508 30.84 4.17 5.86
C GLU A 508 29.85 5.08 6.60
N ASN A 509 30.28 5.70 7.70
CA ASN A 509 29.45 6.63 8.46
C ASN A 509 29.28 7.97 7.74
N ILE A 510 28.59 7.95 6.62
CA ILE A 510 28.25 9.08 5.76
C ILE A 510 26.77 9.00 5.38
N MET A 511 26.25 10.08 4.80
CA MET A 511 24.94 10.08 4.17
C MET A 511 25.03 9.65 2.71
N TYR A 512 24.15 8.74 2.30
CA TYR A 512 24.02 8.24 0.93
C TYR A 512 22.70 8.74 0.33
N LEU A 513 22.77 9.41 -0.81
CA LEU A 513 21.62 9.69 -1.66
C LEU A 513 21.53 8.60 -2.73
N GLU A 514 20.70 7.60 -2.49
CA GLU A 514 20.44 6.50 -3.41
C GLU A 514 19.45 6.89 -4.50
N ARG A 515 19.48 6.13 -5.60
CA ARG A 515 18.52 6.26 -6.70
C ARG A 515 17.08 6.09 -6.19
N PRO A 516 16.10 6.83 -6.75
CA PRO A 516 14.70 6.59 -6.45
C PRO A 516 14.28 5.11 -6.56
N GLY A 517 13.47 4.64 -5.61
CA GLY A 517 12.98 3.26 -5.59
C GLY A 517 12.94 2.63 -4.20
N CYS A 518 12.65 1.33 -4.15
CA CYS A 518 12.37 0.65 -2.87
C CYS A 518 13.64 0.41 -2.02
N ASN A 519 14.81 0.25 -2.65
CA ASN A 519 16.10 0.10 -1.99
C ASN A 519 16.07 -0.92 -0.80
N LEU A 520 16.62 -0.57 0.37
CA LEU A 520 16.65 -1.40 1.57
C LEU A 520 15.26 -1.83 2.09
N CYS A 521 14.16 -1.16 1.71
CA CYS A 521 12.80 -1.56 2.12
C CYS A 521 12.48 -3.00 1.69
N MET A 522 12.89 -3.38 0.47
CA MET A 522 12.71 -4.75 0.01
C MET A 522 13.81 -5.68 0.53
N GLY A 523 15.03 -5.18 0.66
CA GLY A 523 16.18 -5.96 1.10
C GLY A 523 16.48 -7.15 0.20
N ASN A 524 16.14 -7.06 -1.09
CA ASN A 524 16.43 -8.06 -2.12
C ASN A 524 17.74 -7.77 -2.88
N GLN A 525 18.24 -6.53 -2.80
CA GLN A 525 19.50 -6.08 -3.39
C GLN A 525 20.46 -5.64 -2.29
N GLU A 526 20.23 -4.45 -1.72
CA GLU A 526 20.99 -3.92 -0.59
C GLU A 526 20.60 -4.62 0.72
N LYS A 527 21.56 -4.76 1.63
CA LYS A 527 21.39 -5.27 2.99
C LYS A 527 22.23 -4.45 3.95
N ALA A 528 21.80 -4.36 5.22
CA ALA A 528 22.67 -3.92 6.32
C ALA A 528 23.67 -5.02 6.70
N GLU A 529 24.67 -4.70 7.51
CA GLU A 529 25.66 -5.69 7.98
C GLU A 529 25.02 -6.65 8.99
N LYS A 530 25.53 -7.87 9.07
CA LYS A 530 24.95 -8.91 9.94
C LYS A 530 25.01 -8.50 11.41
N GLY A 531 23.87 -8.60 12.09
CA GLY A 531 23.71 -8.21 13.49
C GLY A 531 23.48 -6.71 13.70
N ASP A 532 23.37 -5.90 12.65
CA ASP A 532 23.09 -4.47 12.79
C ASP A 532 21.74 -4.20 13.46
N THR A 533 21.69 -3.12 14.25
CA THR A 533 20.46 -2.46 14.65
C THR A 533 20.12 -1.37 13.63
N VAL A 534 19.15 -1.65 12.78
CA VAL A 534 18.67 -0.72 11.73
C VAL A 534 17.51 0.11 12.26
N MET A 535 17.53 1.43 12.03
CA MET A 535 16.41 2.34 12.27
C MET A 535 15.88 2.83 10.91
N ALA A 536 14.63 2.54 10.56
CA ALA A 536 14.14 2.76 9.20
C ALA A 536 12.74 3.39 9.11
N THR A 537 12.48 4.12 8.03
CA THR A 537 11.11 4.56 7.66
C THR A 537 10.37 3.54 6.80
N SER A 538 10.97 2.38 6.52
CA SER A 538 10.35 1.29 5.75
C SER A 538 9.13 0.68 6.46
N THR A 539 8.47 -0.28 5.82
CA THR A 539 7.22 -0.86 6.34
C THR A 539 7.43 -2.12 7.17
N ARG A 540 8.53 -2.87 6.97
CA ARG A 540 8.71 -4.23 7.52
C ARG A 540 9.92 -4.40 8.39
N LEU A 541 9.74 -5.17 9.48
CA LEU A 541 10.76 -5.49 10.47
C LEU A 541 11.10 -7.00 10.55
N PHE A 542 10.69 -7.80 9.56
CA PHE A 542 10.85 -9.25 9.58
C PHE A 542 12.32 -9.71 9.64
N GLN A 543 12.56 -10.83 10.31
CA GLN A 543 13.89 -11.45 10.40
C GLN A 543 14.50 -11.66 9.00
N GLY A 544 15.75 -11.23 8.81
CA GLY A 544 16.44 -11.39 7.53
C GLY A 544 15.98 -10.43 6.42
N ARG A 545 14.98 -9.56 6.65
CA ARG A 545 14.45 -8.65 5.62
C ARG A 545 15.49 -7.62 5.19
N VAL A 546 15.89 -6.74 6.09
CA VAL A 546 16.93 -5.72 5.84
C VAL A 546 18.28 -6.18 6.37
N VAL A 547 18.25 -6.94 7.47
CA VAL A 547 19.43 -7.36 8.24
C VAL A 547 19.31 -8.83 8.65
N GLU A 548 20.40 -9.57 8.53
CA GLU A 548 20.53 -10.95 9.01
C GLU A 548 21.18 -11.00 10.39
N ASP A 549 21.03 -12.12 11.09
CA ASP A 549 21.74 -12.38 12.34
C ASP A 549 23.25 -12.57 12.08
N SER A 550 24.09 -12.10 13.01
CA SER A 550 25.49 -12.50 13.11
C SER A 550 25.64 -13.69 14.07
N GLU A 551 26.88 -14.17 14.25
CA GLU A 551 27.16 -15.23 15.23
C GLU A 551 26.90 -14.77 16.68
N GLU A 552 26.96 -13.46 16.95
CA GLU A 552 26.93 -12.90 18.31
C GLU A 552 25.71 -12.01 18.60
N LYS A 553 25.03 -11.50 17.56
CA LYS A 553 23.91 -10.55 17.71
C LYS A 553 22.83 -10.80 16.67
N LYS A 554 21.57 -10.80 17.12
CA LYS A 554 20.42 -10.82 16.21
C LYS A 554 20.33 -9.52 15.44
N GLY A 555 20.10 -9.62 14.13
CA GLY A 555 19.75 -8.48 13.31
C GLY A 555 18.36 -7.98 13.70
N GLU A 556 18.21 -6.66 13.82
CA GLU A 556 16.93 -6.05 14.18
C GLU A 556 16.68 -4.79 13.33
N SER A 557 15.45 -4.62 12.86
CA SER A 557 15.02 -3.45 12.10
C SER A 557 13.88 -2.79 12.86
N LEU A 558 14.14 -1.63 13.46
CA LEU A 558 13.15 -0.80 14.13
C LEU A 558 12.56 0.17 13.11
N LEU A 559 11.25 0.43 13.21
CA LEU A 559 10.57 1.35 12.31
C LEU A 559 10.18 2.63 13.05
N ALA A 560 10.53 3.79 12.50
CA ALA A 560 10.28 5.08 13.13
C ALA A 560 10.01 6.18 12.09
N SER A 561 9.61 7.36 12.55
CA SER A 561 9.46 8.56 11.71
C SER A 561 10.81 9.07 11.19
N THR A 562 10.77 9.83 10.10
CA THR A 562 11.96 10.40 9.45
C THR A 562 12.89 11.13 10.43
N PRO A 563 12.38 12.02 11.33
CA PRO A 563 13.26 12.70 12.28
C PRO A 563 13.98 11.78 13.26
N VAL A 564 13.31 10.74 13.74
CA VAL A 564 13.93 9.77 14.67
C VAL A 564 15.06 9.02 13.97
N VAL A 565 14.87 8.61 12.70
CA VAL A 565 15.90 7.93 11.91
C VAL A 565 17.13 8.82 11.74
N VAL A 566 16.94 10.06 11.25
CA VAL A 566 18.03 11.01 10.98
C VAL A 566 18.79 11.36 12.25
N LEU A 567 18.09 11.68 13.33
CA LEU A 567 18.76 12.04 14.58
C LEU A 567 19.50 10.82 15.17
N SER A 568 18.94 9.62 15.02
CA SER A 568 19.59 8.40 15.53
C SER A 568 20.91 8.09 14.83
N THR A 569 21.07 8.40 13.53
CA THR A 569 22.34 8.18 12.82
C THR A 569 23.41 9.19 13.18
N ILE A 570 23.02 10.43 13.46
CA ILE A 570 23.92 11.48 13.94
C ILE A 570 24.39 11.17 15.37
N LEU A 571 23.52 10.63 16.21
CA LEU A 571 23.86 10.24 17.58
C LEU A 571 24.52 8.85 17.70
N GLY A 572 24.31 7.96 16.73
CA GLY A 572 24.72 6.54 16.78
C GLY A 572 23.87 5.70 17.76
N ARG A 573 22.74 6.25 18.20
CA ARG A 573 21.82 5.72 19.20
C ARG A 573 20.47 6.41 19.08
N THR A 574 19.42 5.83 19.67
CA THR A 574 18.12 6.52 19.82
C THR A 574 18.28 7.86 20.55
N PRO A 575 17.56 8.92 20.18
CA PRO A 575 17.58 10.18 20.90
C PRO A 575 16.79 10.11 22.21
N SER A 576 17.04 11.06 23.11
CA SER A 576 16.08 11.44 24.15
C SER A 576 14.98 12.34 23.60
N ILE A 577 13.87 12.50 24.31
CA ILE A 577 12.77 13.37 23.89
C ILE A 577 13.20 14.84 23.77
N GLU A 578 14.11 15.31 24.63
CA GLU A 578 14.64 16.68 24.59
C GLU A 578 15.56 16.90 23.38
N GLU A 579 16.47 15.94 23.12
CA GLU A 579 17.31 15.97 21.91
C GLU A 579 16.45 15.98 20.64
N TYR A 580 15.38 15.19 20.63
CA TYR A 580 14.43 15.12 19.52
C TYR A 580 13.73 16.47 19.29
N LYS A 581 13.08 17.03 20.33
CA LYS A 581 12.38 18.32 20.24
C LYS A 581 13.30 19.46 19.80
N SER A 582 14.54 19.47 20.30
CA SER A 582 15.55 20.44 19.88
C SER A 582 15.93 20.28 18.40
N ALA A 583 16.02 19.06 17.89
CA ALA A 583 16.40 18.84 16.49
C ALA A 583 15.31 19.25 15.50
N VAL A 584 14.04 19.11 15.88
CA VAL A 584 12.87 19.44 15.04
C VAL A 584 12.30 20.84 15.29
N GLU A 585 12.96 21.65 16.11
CA GLU A 585 12.49 23.00 16.44
C GLU A 585 12.28 23.84 15.17
N GLY A 586 11.06 24.38 15.02
CA GLY A 586 10.68 25.23 13.89
C GLY A 586 10.45 24.50 12.56
N ILE A 587 10.51 23.16 12.55
CA ILE A 587 10.19 22.34 11.39
C ILE A 587 8.72 21.92 11.46
N ASN A 588 7.96 22.17 10.40
CA ASN A 588 6.63 21.58 10.25
C ASN A 588 6.78 20.12 9.80
N LEU A 589 6.55 19.17 10.71
CA LEU A 589 6.66 17.75 10.42
C LEU A 589 5.42 17.22 9.68
N THR A 590 4.25 17.35 10.29
CA THR A 590 2.97 17.07 9.64
C THR A 590 1.84 17.84 10.31
N ASP A 591 1.06 18.58 9.51
CA ASP A 591 -0.19 19.18 9.96
C ASP A 591 -1.36 18.20 9.77
N PHE A 592 -1.89 17.68 10.88
CA PHE A 592 -3.05 16.81 10.88
C PHE A 592 -4.08 17.24 11.91
N ALA A 593 -5.32 17.39 11.46
CA ALA A 593 -6.49 17.52 12.32
C ALA A 593 -7.57 16.50 11.91
N PRO A 594 -8.24 15.84 12.88
CA PRO A 594 -9.41 15.02 12.59
C PRO A 594 -10.55 15.86 11.98
N PRO A 595 -11.50 15.23 11.26
CA PRO A 595 -12.74 15.90 10.86
C PRO A 595 -13.47 16.45 12.10
N LEU A 596 -13.99 17.67 12.00
CA LEU A 596 -14.78 18.28 13.08
C LEU A 596 -16.20 17.70 13.18
N ASP A 597 -16.74 17.28 12.03
CA ASP A 597 -18.09 16.73 11.90
C ASP A 597 -18.04 15.23 11.54
N ASP A 598 -19.11 14.49 11.88
CA ASP A 598 -19.27 13.12 11.40
C ASP A 598 -19.48 13.13 9.88
N LEU A 599 -18.57 12.48 9.16
CA LEU A 599 -18.61 12.40 7.70
C LEU A 599 -19.62 11.37 7.19
N SER A 600 -20.42 10.74 8.05
CA SER A 600 -21.49 9.85 7.63
C SER A 600 -22.68 10.62 7.02
N THR A 601 -23.37 10.00 6.07
CA THR A 601 -24.49 10.61 5.33
C THR A 601 -25.78 9.83 5.51
N ALA A 602 -26.94 10.47 5.30
CA ALA A 602 -28.19 9.73 5.26
C ALA A 602 -28.16 8.71 4.09
N PRO A 603 -28.78 7.52 4.25
CA PRO A 603 -28.81 6.51 3.19
C PRO A 603 -29.26 7.10 1.86
N SER A 604 -28.34 7.15 0.89
CA SER A 604 -28.64 7.62 -0.46
C SER A 604 -28.91 6.42 -1.35
N VAL A 605 -30.09 6.41 -1.97
CA VAL A 605 -30.51 5.35 -2.87
C VAL A 605 -29.84 5.55 -4.23
N LYS A 606 -28.80 4.74 -4.54
CA LYS A 606 -28.45 4.13 -5.85
C LYS A 606 -26.93 3.97 -6.04
N ALA A 607 -26.34 2.96 -5.38
CA ALA A 607 -25.20 2.27 -5.98
C ALA A 607 -25.78 1.24 -6.98
N GLU A 608 -26.21 1.69 -8.15
CA GLU A 608 -26.71 0.78 -9.18
C GLU A 608 -25.55 -0.02 -9.78
N PRO A 609 -25.65 -1.37 -9.86
CA PRO A 609 -24.63 -2.20 -10.50
C PRO A 609 -24.34 -1.76 -11.94
N ILE A 610 -23.11 -1.96 -12.39
CA ILE A 610 -22.69 -1.67 -13.77
C ILE A 610 -23.44 -2.62 -14.71
N ARG A 611 -24.16 -2.04 -15.68
CA ARG A 611 -24.58 -2.76 -16.88
C ARG A 611 -23.36 -2.88 -17.78
N VAL A 612 -22.95 -4.10 -18.12
CA VAL A 612 -21.91 -4.29 -19.13
C VAL A 612 -22.49 -3.77 -20.46
N MET A 613 -21.73 -2.97 -21.22
CA MET A 613 -22.12 -2.49 -22.55
C MET A 613 -21.44 -3.32 -23.63
#